data_AF-A0A9D6ZUK6-F1
#
_entry.id   AF-A0A9D6ZUK6-F1
#
_cell.length_a   1.000
_cell.length_b   1.000
_cell.length_c   1.000
_cell.angle_alpha   90.00
_cell.angle_beta   90.00
_cell.angle_gamma   90.00
#
_symmetry.space_group_name_H-M   'P 1'
#
loop_
_entity.id
_entity.type
_entity.pdbx_description
1 polymer ?
#
loop_
_entity_poly.entity_id
_entity_poly.type
_entity_poly.pdbx_seq_one_letter_code
_entity_poly.pdbx_strand_id
1 'polypeptide(L)'
;MRDIDERLAAWKQSQCTELPVAGMYSRNPTAHKWKAPFRSWCLRECVSWRAQDLLTQSLLLHDAGQQLGARILLRSALETIAVLIYLNQMTRRVLENQLNFHEFSEKTSVLLLGSRDETTSHKSMSIVSILERCDRRYPGILDLYARLSESAHPNYEGTSVGYSDIDTEEHVVSFKNKWSAMYGDRHIGSLQGCYELFFAEYNTEWSDAMEALEAWIEQNDAILEATKRGA
;
A
#
# COMPACT_ATOMS: atom_id res chain seq x y z
N MET A 1 -13.60 -6.01 23.21
CA MET A 1 -12.78 -6.16 21.99
C MET A 1 -13.57 -5.52 20.87
N ARG A 2 -12.98 -4.62 20.09
CA ARG A 2 -13.67 -3.99 18.95
C ARG A 2 -13.64 -4.97 17.78
N ASP A 3 -14.59 -4.87 16.87
CA ASP A 3 -14.66 -5.68 15.63
C ASP A 3 -13.34 -5.63 14.83
N ILE A 4 -12.66 -4.47 14.81
CA ILE A 4 -11.37 -4.33 14.12
C ILE A 4 -10.24 -5.17 14.75
N ASP A 5 -10.26 -5.41 16.07
CA ASP A 5 -9.27 -6.25 16.75
C ASP A 5 -9.37 -7.70 16.24
N GLU A 6 -10.61 -8.23 16.16
CA GLU A 6 -10.90 -9.57 15.68
C GLU A 6 -10.54 -9.71 14.18
N ARG A 7 -10.87 -8.70 13.38
CA ARG A 7 -10.55 -8.65 11.95
C ARG A 7 -9.05 -8.68 11.66
N LEU A 8 -8.25 -7.91 12.41
CA LEU A 8 -6.80 -7.90 12.26
C LEU A 8 -6.18 -9.23 12.72
N ALA A 9 -6.70 -9.84 13.79
CA ALA A 9 -6.28 -11.16 14.23
C ALA A 9 -6.60 -12.25 13.20
N ALA A 10 -7.80 -12.23 12.62
CA ALA A 10 -8.19 -13.13 11.55
C ALA A 10 -7.32 -12.94 10.29
N TRP A 11 -7.03 -11.68 9.91
CA TRP A 11 -6.11 -11.39 8.82
C TRP A 11 -4.74 -12.02 9.07
N LYS A 12 -4.15 -11.83 10.27
CA LYS A 12 -2.85 -12.43 10.63
C LYS A 12 -2.83 -13.94 10.41
N GLN A 13 -3.89 -14.63 10.83
CA GLN A 13 -4.00 -16.09 10.69
C GLN A 13 -4.17 -16.54 9.23
N SER A 14 -4.74 -15.70 8.38
CA SER A 14 -4.97 -15.99 6.96
C SER A 14 -3.80 -15.63 6.03
N GLN A 15 -2.67 -15.13 6.56
CA GLN A 15 -1.56 -14.69 5.73
C GLN A 15 -0.92 -15.84 4.94
N CYS A 16 -0.61 -15.57 3.68
CA CYS A 16 0.13 -16.48 2.84
C CYS A 16 1.58 -16.61 3.35
N THR A 17 1.99 -17.81 3.76
CA THR A 17 3.35 -18.07 4.25
C THR A 17 4.28 -18.59 3.17
N GLU A 18 3.74 -19.11 2.07
CA GLU A 18 4.51 -19.68 0.98
C GLU A 18 3.82 -19.44 -0.37
N LEU A 19 4.62 -19.12 -1.39
CA LEU A 19 4.15 -18.99 -2.77
C LEU A 19 4.72 -20.16 -3.60
N PRO A 20 3.94 -21.22 -3.89
CA PRO A 20 4.43 -22.39 -4.60
C PRO A 20 4.59 -22.08 -6.09
N VAL A 21 5.79 -21.63 -6.49
CA VAL A 21 6.10 -21.25 -7.89
C VAL A 21 5.81 -22.36 -8.90
N ALA A 22 6.09 -23.61 -8.53
CA ALA A 22 5.75 -24.77 -9.38
C ALA A 22 4.24 -24.91 -9.61
N GLY A 23 3.43 -24.60 -8.60
CA GLY A 23 1.97 -24.58 -8.70
C GLY A 23 1.48 -23.48 -9.63
N MET A 24 2.09 -22.29 -9.59
CA MET A 24 1.79 -21.19 -10.53
C MET A 24 2.09 -21.62 -11.97
N TYR A 25 3.28 -22.16 -12.23
CA TYR A 25 3.65 -22.64 -13.55
C TYR A 25 2.72 -23.76 -14.04
N SER A 26 2.31 -24.67 -13.15
CA SER A 26 1.38 -25.75 -13.50
C SER A 26 -0.04 -25.24 -13.80
N ARG A 27 -0.48 -24.17 -13.12
CA ARG A 27 -1.79 -23.53 -13.36
C ARG A 27 -1.85 -22.93 -14.77
N ASN A 28 -0.82 -22.20 -15.18
CA ASN A 28 -0.76 -21.59 -16.50
C ASN A 28 0.70 -21.45 -16.98
N PRO A 29 1.23 -22.44 -17.72
CA PRO A 29 2.63 -22.43 -18.17
C PRO A 29 2.96 -21.25 -19.07
N THR A 30 2.01 -20.83 -19.90
CA THR A 30 2.19 -19.75 -20.88
C THR A 30 2.25 -18.38 -20.20
N ALA A 31 1.38 -18.12 -19.22
CA ALA A 31 1.42 -16.88 -18.46
C ALA A 31 2.64 -16.84 -17.52
N HIS A 32 2.89 -17.92 -16.78
CA HIS A 32 3.91 -17.96 -15.71
C HIS A 32 5.33 -18.26 -16.20
N LYS A 33 5.57 -18.44 -17.51
CA LYS A 33 6.94 -18.30 -18.07
C LYS A 33 7.41 -16.84 -18.05
N TRP A 34 6.47 -15.88 -18.01
CA TRP A 34 6.79 -14.46 -17.88
C TRP A 34 6.96 -14.08 -16.41
N LYS A 35 7.90 -13.18 -16.11
CA LYS A 35 8.23 -12.81 -14.72
C LYS A 35 7.19 -11.90 -14.05
N ALA A 36 6.42 -11.14 -14.84
CA ALA A 36 5.50 -10.12 -14.31
C ALA A 36 4.39 -10.72 -13.43
N PRO A 37 3.70 -11.82 -13.80
CA PRO A 37 2.77 -12.53 -12.91
C PRO A 37 3.37 -12.92 -11.56
N PHE A 38 4.54 -13.57 -11.57
CA PHE A 38 5.23 -13.98 -10.34
C PHE A 38 5.55 -12.79 -9.43
N ARG A 39 6.13 -11.72 -10.00
CA ARG A 39 6.46 -10.50 -9.24
C ARG A 39 5.22 -9.83 -8.67
N SER A 40 4.13 -9.80 -9.43
CA SER A 40 2.85 -9.21 -9.00
C SER A 40 2.27 -9.97 -7.80
N TRP A 41 2.32 -11.30 -7.84
CA TRP A 41 1.87 -12.14 -6.72
C TRP A 41 2.78 -11.99 -5.50
N CYS A 42 4.09 -12.06 -5.68
CA CYS A 42 5.05 -11.86 -4.60
C CYS A 42 4.85 -10.48 -3.92
N LEU A 43 4.69 -9.42 -4.72
CA LEU A 43 4.42 -8.08 -4.21
C LEU A 43 3.11 -8.01 -3.43
N ARG A 44 2.03 -8.62 -3.93
CA ARG A 44 0.74 -8.71 -3.21
C ARG A 44 0.91 -9.31 -1.81
N GLU A 45 1.62 -10.42 -1.69
CA GLU A 45 1.82 -11.06 -0.39
C GLU A 45 2.69 -10.19 0.53
N CYS A 46 3.77 -9.58 0.01
CA CYS A 46 4.59 -8.65 0.80
C CYS A 46 3.79 -7.45 1.31
N VAL A 47 2.91 -6.88 0.48
CA VAL A 47 1.97 -5.82 0.89
C VAL A 47 1.05 -6.32 2.00
N SER A 48 0.48 -7.52 1.86
CA SER A 48 -0.39 -8.12 2.88
C SER A 48 0.30 -8.25 4.24
N TRP A 49 1.54 -8.75 4.25
CA TRP A 49 2.35 -8.83 5.46
C TRP A 49 2.62 -7.47 6.09
N ARG A 50 3.14 -6.52 5.30
CA ARG A 50 3.49 -5.19 5.81
C ARG A 50 2.27 -4.39 6.26
N ALA A 51 1.16 -4.42 5.52
CA ALA A 51 -0.05 -3.69 5.88
C ALA A 51 -0.67 -4.21 7.18
N GLN A 52 -0.73 -5.54 7.34
CA GLN A 52 -1.23 -6.16 8.56
C GLN A 52 -0.39 -5.77 9.78
N ASP A 53 0.95 -5.87 9.69
CA ASP A 53 1.84 -5.51 10.80
C ASP A 53 1.67 -4.03 11.20
N LEU A 54 1.59 -3.13 10.22
CA LEU A 54 1.46 -1.69 10.47
C LEU A 54 0.11 -1.31 11.06
N LEU A 55 -0.99 -1.87 10.56
CA LEU A 55 -2.32 -1.59 11.09
C LEU A 55 -2.48 -2.14 12.50
N THR A 56 -1.95 -3.34 12.78
CA THR A 56 -1.94 -3.90 14.14
C THR A 56 -1.10 -3.05 15.10
N GLN A 57 0.12 -2.67 14.71
CA GLN A 57 0.96 -1.82 15.57
C GLN A 57 0.37 -0.41 15.74
N SER A 58 -0.27 0.13 14.71
CA SER A 58 -1.01 1.39 14.79
C SER A 58 -2.12 1.32 15.85
N LEU A 59 -2.91 0.25 15.84
CA LEU A 59 -3.97 0.02 16.82
C LEU A 59 -3.43 -0.10 18.25
N LEU A 60 -2.35 -0.88 18.42
CA LEU A 60 -1.70 -1.06 19.73
C LEU A 60 -1.20 0.26 20.31
N LEU A 61 -0.59 1.12 19.48
CA LEU A 61 -0.14 2.44 19.91
C LEU A 61 -1.31 3.37 20.25
N HIS A 62 -2.38 3.32 19.46
CA HIS A 62 -3.59 4.08 19.75
C HIS A 62 -4.20 3.71 21.10
N ASP A 63 -4.30 2.41 21.41
CA ASP A 63 -4.82 1.91 22.68
C ASP A 63 -3.95 2.31 23.88
N ALA A 64 -2.64 2.40 23.66
CA ALA A 64 -1.69 2.90 24.65
C ALA A 64 -1.64 4.44 24.77
N GLY A 65 -2.52 5.16 24.06
CA GLY A 65 -2.55 6.63 24.04
C GLY A 65 -1.37 7.27 23.29
N GLN A 66 -0.57 6.50 22.55
CA GLN A 66 0.60 6.95 21.79
C GLN A 66 0.20 7.41 20.37
N GLN A 67 -0.66 8.43 20.32
CA GLN A 67 -1.39 8.80 19.11
C GLN A 67 -0.51 9.30 17.95
N LEU A 68 0.63 9.95 18.23
CA LEU A 68 1.59 10.33 17.20
C LEU A 68 2.12 9.10 16.44
N GLY A 69 2.64 8.13 17.20
CA GLY A 69 3.19 6.90 16.65
C GLY A 69 2.13 6.10 15.89
N ALA A 70 0.92 6.00 16.46
CA ALA A 70 -0.22 5.37 15.79
C ALA A 70 -0.48 5.99 14.40
N ARG A 71 -0.53 7.33 14.31
CA ARG A 71 -0.79 8.03 13.03
C ARG A 71 0.33 7.86 12.01
N ILE A 72 1.59 7.83 12.45
CA ILE A 72 2.73 7.57 11.56
C ILE A 72 2.65 6.16 10.96
N LEU A 73 2.31 5.15 11.77
CA LEU A 73 2.13 3.78 11.28
C LEU A 73 0.93 3.65 10.35
N LEU A 74 -0.18 4.33 10.66
CA LEU A 74 -1.35 4.37 9.77
C LEU A 74 -1.02 5.01 8.41
N ARG A 75 -0.23 6.09 8.38
CA ARG A 75 0.29 6.68 7.13
C ARG A 75 1.08 5.64 6.33
N SER A 76 2.00 4.96 6.99
CA SER A 76 2.84 3.92 6.38
C SER A 76 2.02 2.73 5.86
N ALA A 77 0.92 2.38 6.54
CA ALA A 77 -0.01 1.36 6.08
C ALA A 77 -0.76 1.80 4.81
N LEU A 78 -1.28 3.04 4.78
CA LEU A 78 -1.92 3.61 3.59
C LEU A 78 -0.98 3.63 2.39
N GLU A 79 0.27 4.04 2.59
CA GLU A 79 1.33 4.01 1.56
C GLU A 79 1.55 2.58 1.02
N THR A 80 1.53 1.57 1.88
CA THR A 80 1.66 0.16 1.47
C THR A 80 0.48 -0.32 0.65
N ILE A 81 -0.73 -0.02 1.10
CA ILE A 81 -1.96 -0.42 0.39
C ILE A 81 -2.01 0.25 -0.99
N ALA A 82 -1.55 1.50 -1.11
CA ALA A 82 -1.45 2.21 -2.38
C ALA A 82 -0.57 1.48 -3.42
N VAL A 83 0.46 0.74 -2.98
CA VAL A 83 1.28 -0.07 -3.90
C VAL A 83 0.46 -1.17 -4.57
N LEU A 84 -0.43 -1.84 -3.83
CA LEU A 84 -1.31 -2.88 -4.39
C LEU A 84 -2.39 -2.29 -5.30
N ILE A 85 -3.02 -1.17 -4.89
CA ILE A 85 -3.97 -0.44 -5.75
C ILE A 85 -3.31 -0.10 -7.08
N TYR A 86 -2.09 0.43 -7.02
CA TYR A 86 -1.38 0.85 -8.21
C TYR A 86 -0.95 -0.33 -9.09
N LEU A 87 -0.53 -1.46 -8.49
CA LEU A 87 -0.30 -2.71 -9.21
C LEU A 87 -1.57 -3.11 -9.98
N ASN A 88 -2.72 -3.15 -9.32
CA ASN A 88 -4.00 -3.54 -9.92
C ASN A 88 -4.41 -2.58 -11.05
N GLN A 89 -4.27 -1.26 -10.86
CA GLN A 89 -4.51 -0.27 -11.92
C GLN A 89 -3.60 -0.51 -13.13
N MET A 90 -2.32 -0.82 -12.93
CA MET A 90 -1.43 -1.12 -14.05
C MET A 90 -1.82 -2.40 -14.77
N THR A 91 -2.21 -3.45 -14.04
CA THR A 91 -2.73 -4.69 -14.62
C THR A 91 -3.94 -4.40 -15.51
N ARG A 92 -4.93 -3.64 -15.03
CA ARG A 92 -6.09 -3.23 -15.84
C ARG A 92 -5.70 -2.46 -17.09
N ARG A 93 -4.72 -1.56 -16.99
CA ARG A 93 -4.23 -0.82 -18.16
C ARG A 93 -3.56 -1.72 -19.21
N VAL A 94 -2.92 -2.83 -18.81
CA VAL A 94 -2.44 -3.82 -19.79
C VAL A 94 -3.62 -4.48 -20.51
N LEU A 95 -4.63 -4.91 -19.76
CA LEU A 95 -5.85 -5.55 -20.30
C LEU A 95 -6.60 -4.63 -21.27
N GLU A 96 -6.60 -3.32 -20.99
CA GLU A 96 -7.22 -2.29 -21.82
C GLU A 96 -6.31 -1.82 -22.97
N ASN A 97 -5.14 -2.44 -23.18
CA ASN A 97 -4.12 -2.05 -24.16
C ASN A 97 -3.61 -0.59 -24.00
N GLN A 98 -3.70 -0.03 -22.80
CA GLN A 98 -3.21 1.32 -22.44
C GLN A 98 -1.81 1.31 -21.80
N LEU A 99 -1.25 0.13 -21.56
CA LEU A 99 0.10 -0.07 -21.04
C LEU A 99 0.73 -1.28 -21.73
N ASN A 100 1.93 -1.09 -22.29
CA ASN A 100 2.67 -2.19 -22.90
C ASN A 100 3.06 -3.24 -21.84
N PHE A 101 2.94 -4.53 -22.16
CA PHE A 101 3.24 -5.61 -21.23
C PHE A 101 4.71 -5.63 -20.75
N HIS A 102 5.67 -5.33 -21.63
CA HIS A 102 7.08 -5.26 -21.24
C HIS A 102 7.34 -4.06 -20.31
N GLU A 103 6.70 -2.92 -20.58
CA GLU A 103 6.72 -1.78 -19.65
C GLU A 103 6.09 -2.12 -18.30
N PHE A 104 4.96 -2.85 -18.30
CA PHE A 104 4.35 -3.39 -17.08
C PHE A 104 5.31 -4.32 -16.33
N SER A 105 5.96 -5.26 -17.04
CA SER A 105 6.97 -6.15 -16.46
C SER A 105 8.10 -5.39 -15.78
N GLU A 106 8.62 -4.33 -16.39
CA GLU A 106 9.64 -3.48 -15.76
C GLU A 106 9.10 -2.74 -14.53
N LYS A 107 7.86 -2.24 -14.59
CA LYS A 107 7.22 -1.62 -13.42
C LYS A 107 7.02 -2.61 -12.27
N THR A 108 6.69 -3.88 -12.54
CA THR A 108 6.61 -4.90 -11.48
C THR A 108 7.97 -5.16 -10.83
N SER A 109 9.07 -5.10 -11.59
CA SER A 109 10.42 -5.16 -11.03
C SER A 109 10.69 -3.97 -10.12
N VAL A 110 10.35 -2.75 -10.56
CA VAL A 110 10.56 -1.52 -9.78
C VAL A 110 9.72 -1.51 -8.50
N LEU A 111 8.47 -1.97 -8.54
CA LEU A 111 7.63 -2.01 -7.33
C LEU A 111 8.12 -3.04 -6.31
N LEU A 112 8.62 -4.19 -6.77
CA LEU A 112 9.08 -5.26 -5.87
C LEU A 112 10.50 -5.03 -5.36
N LEU A 113 11.39 -4.49 -6.20
CA LEU A 113 12.83 -4.44 -5.94
C LEU A 113 13.37 -3.01 -5.86
N GLY A 114 12.55 -1.99 -6.07
CA GLY A 114 13.02 -0.60 -6.13
C GLY A 114 13.63 -0.11 -4.83
N SER A 115 14.80 0.52 -4.91
CA SER A 115 15.51 1.14 -3.79
C SER A 115 15.82 2.62 -4.07
N ARG A 116 16.11 3.41 -3.03
CA ARG A 116 16.70 4.76 -3.13
C ARG A 116 18.19 4.81 -2.80
N ASP A 117 18.68 3.81 -2.08
CA ASP A 117 20.06 3.72 -1.59
C ASP A 117 20.94 2.80 -2.44
N GLU A 118 20.48 2.47 -3.66
CA GLU A 118 21.21 1.67 -4.65
C GLU A 118 21.53 0.24 -4.20
N THR A 119 20.85 -0.27 -3.16
CA THR A 119 20.91 -1.69 -2.76
C THR A 119 20.39 -2.64 -3.84
N THR A 120 19.66 -2.12 -4.82
CA THR A 120 19.28 -2.84 -6.05
C THR A 120 19.54 -1.97 -7.28
N SER A 121 19.55 -2.60 -8.46
CA SER A 121 19.66 -1.88 -9.75
C SER A 121 18.38 -1.13 -10.13
N HIS A 122 17.30 -1.24 -9.35
CA HIS A 122 16.01 -0.63 -9.66
C HIS A 122 15.80 0.62 -8.80
N LYS A 123 15.56 1.76 -9.43
CA LYS A 123 15.23 2.99 -8.72
C LYS A 123 13.75 2.99 -8.30
N SER A 124 13.50 3.10 -7.01
CA SER A 124 12.13 3.17 -6.46
C SER A 124 11.32 4.35 -6.99
N MET A 125 10.00 4.14 -7.08
CA MET A 125 9.05 5.19 -7.43
C MET A 125 8.77 6.11 -6.23
N SER A 126 8.36 7.34 -6.50
CA SER A 126 7.82 8.22 -5.46
C SER A 126 6.47 7.69 -4.99
N ILE A 127 6.33 7.49 -3.68
CA ILE A 127 5.06 7.06 -3.07
C ILE A 127 3.94 8.10 -3.28
N VAL A 128 4.27 9.39 -3.28
CA VAL A 128 3.30 10.46 -3.58
C VAL A 128 2.76 10.31 -5.00
N SER A 129 3.62 10.02 -5.98
CA SER A 129 3.18 9.80 -7.36
C SER A 129 2.34 8.53 -7.54
N ILE A 130 2.51 7.53 -6.67
CA ILE A 130 1.63 6.36 -6.60
C ILE A 130 0.26 6.78 -6.05
N LEU A 131 0.24 7.52 -4.93
CA LEU A 131 -0.99 8.00 -4.29
C LEU A 131 -1.82 8.91 -5.20
N GLU A 132 -1.20 9.81 -5.96
CA GLU A 132 -1.88 10.65 -6.96
C GLU A 132 -2.64 9.83 -8.02
N ARG A 133 -2.14 8.64 -8.37
CA ARG A 133 -2.81 7.74 -9.30
C ARG A 133 -3.93 6.95 -8.61
N CYS A 134 -3.72 6.56 -7.35
CA CYS A 134 -4.71 5.87 -6.54
C CYS A 134 -5.93 6.76 -6.26
N ASP A 135 -5.72 8.07 -6.03
CA ASP A 135 -6.79 9.03 -5.71
C ASP A 135 -7.86 9.14 -6.81
N ARG A 136 -7.50 8.85 -8.07
CA ARG A 136 -8.49 8.78 -9.16
C ARG A 136 -9.50 7.65 -9.00
N ARG A 137 -9.08 6.52 -8.42
CA ARG A 137 -9.95 5.36 -8.14
C ARG A 137 -10.63 5.49 -6.79
N TYR A 138 -9.93 6.07 -5.82
CA TYR A 138 -10.41 6.29 -4.46
C TYR A 138 -10.23 7.75 -4.05
N PRO A 139 -11.17 8.64 -4.45
CA PRO A 139 -11.08 10.05 -4.12
C PRO A 139 -10.97 10.27 -2.62
N GLY A 140 -9.93 11.02 -2.21
CA GLY A 140 -9.67 11.33 -0.81
C GLY A 140 -8.54 10.53 -0.17
N ILE A 141 -7.95 9.55 -0.86
CA ILE A 141 -6.71 8.89 -0.41
C ILE A 141 -5.58 9.91 -0.25
N LEU A 142 -5.45 10.83 -1.20
CA LEU A 142 -4.38 11.84 -1.16
C LEU A 142 -4.59 12.83 -0.01
N ASP A 143 -5.84 13.21 0.26
CA ASP A 143 -6.20 14.07 1.39
C ASP A 143 -5.97 13.37 2.74
N LEU A 144 -6.33 12.09 2.87
CA LEU A 144 -6.01 11.29 4.06
C LEU A 144 -4.50 11.21 4.27
N TYR A 145 -3.73 10.95 3.21
CA TYR A 145 -2.27 10.94 3.26
C TYR A 145 -1.68 12.28 3.70
N ALA A 146 -2.17 13.39 3.15
CA ALA A 146 -1.71 14.73 3.51
C ALA A 146 -1.96 15.02 4.99
N ARG A 147 -3.16 14.76 5.49
CA ARG A 147 -3.52 14.94 6.91
C ARG A 147 -2.70 14.06 7.86
N LEU A 148 -2.37 12.83 7.47
CA LEU A 148 -1.50 11.97 8.27
C LEU A 148 -0.03 12.44 8.22
N SER A 149 0.38 13.07 7.12
CA SER A 149 1.74 13.61 6.95
C SER A 149 2.01 14.82 7.85
N GLU A 150 0.99 15.61 8.20
CA GLU A 150 1.09 16.69 9.19
C GLU A 150 1.53 16.19 10.58
N SER A 151 1.28 14.92 10.88
CA SER A 151 1.78 14.30 12.11
C SER A 151 3.16 13.66 11.95
N ALA A 152 3.54 13.26 10.73
CA ALA A 152 4.79 12.54 10.51
C ALA A 152 6.00 13.46 10.31
N HIS A 153 5.80 14.69 9.84
CA HIS A 153 6.88 15.61 9.53
C HIS A 153 7.12 16.61 10.67
N PRO A 154 8.36 17.09 10.89
CA PRO A 154 8.66 18.11 11.87
C PRO A 154 8.23 19.52 11.38
N ASN A 155 6.95 19.65 11.01
CA ASN A 155 6.35 20.89 10.52
C ASN A 155 5.58 21.60 11.65
N TYR A 156 4.79 22.63 11.31
CA TYR A 156 4.03 23.40 12.30
C TYR A 156 3.14 22.51 13.19
N GLU A 157 2.41 21.57 12.61
CA GLU A 157 1.54 20.68 13.37
C GLU A 157 2.34 19.60 14.10
N GLY A 158 3.26 18.93 13.40
CA GLY A 158 4.11 17.87 13.94
C GLY A 158 5.05 18.30 15.06
N THR A 159 5.30 19.60 15.23
CA THR A 159 6.15 20.16 16.29
C THR A 159 5.40 21.11 17.20
N SER A 160 5.06 22.32 16.72
CA SER A 160 4.53 23.37 17.58
C SER A 160 3.14 23.03 18.07
N VAL A 161 2.18 22.82 17.16
CA VAL A 161 0.79 22.57 17.57
C VAL A 161 0.65 21.26 18.33
N GLY A 162 1.39 20.22 17.99
CA GLY A 162 1.32 18.94 18.70
C GLY A 162 1.80 18.99 20.16
N TYR A 163 2.63 19.98 20.52
CA TYR A 163 3.34 20.00 21.80
C TYR A 163 3.27 21.28 22.63
N SER A 164 2.85 22.44 22.09
CA SER A 164 2.82 23.70 22.84
C SER A 164 1.40 24.25 23.04
N ASP A 165 1.19 24.95 24.15
CA ASP A 165 -0.03 25.71 24.43
C ASP A 165 0.38 27.13 24.86
N ILE A 166 -0.20 28.14 24.21
CA ILE A 166 0.18 29.54 24.41
C ILE A 166 -0.91 30.22 25.22
N ASP A 167 -0.57 30.61 26.43
CA ASP A 167 -1.39 31.49 27.26
C ASP A 167 -0.99 32.94 26.98
N THR A 168 -1.82 33.64 26.22
CA THR A 168 -1.56 35.03 25.83
C THR A 168 -1.84 36.03 26.95
N GLU A 169 -2.65 35.67 27.95
CA GLU A 169 -2.99 36.54 29.08
C GLU A 169 -1.86 36.54 30.11
N GLU A 170 -1.36 35.36 30.46
CA GLU A 170 -0.24 35.19 31.40
C GLU A 170 1.14 35.29 30.73
N HIS A 171 1.18 35.43 29.40
CA HIS A 171 2.41 35.44 28.60
C HIS A 171 3.31 34.20 28.82
N VAL A 172 2.70 33.03 28.95
CA VAL A 172 3.40 31.74 29.20
C VAL A 172 3.16 30.77 28.05
N VAL A 173 4.21 30.04 27.67
CA VAL A 173 4.09 28.86 26.79
C VAL A 173 4.30 27.61 27.64
N SER A 174 3.33 26.71 27.64
CA SER A 174 3.43 25.41 28.29
C SER A 174 3.59 24.29 27.25
N PHE A 175 4.21 23.18 27.64
CA PHE A 175 4.42 22.04 26.75
C PHE A 175 3.71 20.80 27.27
N LYS A 176 2.95 20.14 26.38
CA LYS A 176 2.23 18.90 26.66
C LYS A 176 1.98 18.15 25.36
N ASN A 177 1.97 16.82 25.41
CA ASN A 177 1.57 16.02 24.26
C ASN A 177 0.05 16.16 24.04
N LYS A 178 -0.36 16.71 22.89
CA LYS A 178 -1.77 16.96 22.55
C LYS A 178 -2.33 16.01 21.48
N TRP A 179 -1.55 15.03 21.03
CA TRP A 179 -1.93 14.19 19.89
C TRP A 179 -3.24 13.44 20.10
N SER A 180 -3.46 12.89 21.29
CA SER A 180 -4.69 12.17 21.62
C SER A 180 -5.91 13.08 21.60
N ALA A 181 -5.80 14.31 22.13
CA ALA A 181 -6.89 15.29 22.10
C ALA A 181 -7.20 15.79 20.68
N MET A 182 -6.18 15.92 19.83
CA MET A 182 -6.35 16.38 18.45
C MET A 182 -6.95 15.31 17.54
N TYR A 183 -6.57 14.04 17.73
CA TYR A 183 -6.80 13.00 16.71
C TYR A 183 -7.25 11.64 17.21
N GLY A 184 -7.41 11.43 18.53
CA GLY A 184 -7.81 10.14 19.09
C GLY A 184 -9.08 9.59 18.45
N ASP A 185 -10.13 10.41 18.40
CA ASP A 185 -11.47 9.98 17.98
C ASP A 185 -11.59 9.58 16.50
N ARG A 186 -10.64 9.98 15.66
CA ARG A 186 -10.67 9.69 14.21
C ARG A 186 -9.84 8.48 13.81
N HIS A 187 -9.01 7.96 14.72
CA HIS A 187 -8.00 6.96 14.38
C HIS A 187 -8.61 5.64 13.92
N ILE A 188 -9.58 5.14 14.69
CA ILE A 188 -10.22 3.85 14.42
C ILE A 188 -10.94 3.86 13.07
N GLY A 189 -11.67 4.94 12.75
CA GLY A 189 -12.34 5.06 11.46
C GLY A 189 -11.37 5.05 10.27
N SER A 190 -10.26 5.78 10.34
CA SER A 190 -9.24 5.77 9.28
C SER A 190 -8.53 4.42 9.14
N LEU A 191 -8.31 3.73 10.26
CA LEU A 191 -7.73 2.39 10.29
C LEU A 191 -8.68 1.36 9.67
N GLN A 192 -9.98 1.40 10.01
CA GLN A 192 -11.02 0.59 9.38
C GLN A 192 -11.09 0.84 7.87
N GLY A 193 -11.05 2.11 7.45
CA GLY A 193 -11.02 2.45 6.01
C GLY A 193 -9.81 1.86 5.28
N CYS A 194 -8.62 1.88 5.90
CA CYS A 194 -7.43 1.22 5.32
C CYS A 194 -7.60 -0.31 5.23
N TYR A 195 -8.17 -0.93 6.26
CA TYR A 195 -8.47 -2.37 6.26
C TYR A 195 -9.43 -2.73 5.11
N GLU A 196 -10.55 -2.02 5.00
CA GLU A 196 -11.56 -2.29 3.97
C GLU A 196 -11.02 -2.08 2.55
N LEU A 197 -10.26 -1.00 2.36
CA LEU A 197 -9.58 -0.71 1.10
C LEU A 197 -8.60 -1.81 0.70
N PHE A 198 -7.77 -2.28 1.65
CA PHE A 198 -6.85 -3.39 1.40
C PHE A 198 -7.60 -4.63 0.95
N PHE A 199 -8.65 -5.04 1.68
CA PHE A 199 -9.36 -6.28 1.39
C PHE A 199 -10.16 -6.23 0.08
N ALA A 200 -10.72 -5.07 -0.29
CA ALA A 200 -11.33 -4.90 -1.60
C ALA A 200 -10.31 -5.11 -2.74
N GLU A 201 -9.09 -4.59 -2.57
CA GLU A 201 -8.04 -4.70 -3.57
C GLU A 201 -7.38 -6.08 -3.59
N TYR A 202 -7.21 -6.70 -2.41
CA TYR A 202 -6.52 -7.98 -2.23
C TYR A 202 -7.39 -9.18 -2.59
N ASN A 203 -8.66 -9.22 -2.17
CA ASN A 203 -9.54 -10.36 -2.39
C ASN A 203 -10.36 -10.26 -3.68
N THR A 204 -10.74 -9.05 -4.08
CA THR A 204 -11.66 -8.87 -5.22
C THR A 204 -10.91 -8.38 -6.46
N GLU A 205 -10.34 -7.17 -6.41
CA GLU A 205 -9.73 -6.58 -7.60
C GLU A 205 -8.54 -7.38 -8.11
N TRP A 206 -7.59 -7.73 -7.23
CA TRP A 206 -6.38 -8.42 -7.65
C TRP A 206 -6.69 -9.79 -8.25
N SER A 207 -7.61 -10.55 -7.64
CA SER A 207 -7.97 -11.89 -8.13
C SER A 207 -8.54 -11.80 -9.54
N ASP A 208 -9.52 -10.93 -9.76
CA ASP A 208 -10.13 -10.74 -11.07
C ASP A 208 -9.12 -10.21 -12.11
N ALA A 209 -8.30 -9.22 -11.73
CA ALA A 209 -7.29 -8.64 -12.61
C ALA A 209 -6.19 -9.64 -12.99
N MET A 210 -5.75 -10.49 -12.05
CA MET A 210 -4.70 -11.49 -12.28
C MET A 210 -5.21 -12.62 -13.17
N GLU A 211 -6.43 -13.12 -12.96
CA GLU A 211 -7.02 -14.14 -13.82
C GLU A 211 -7.22 -13.63 -15.25
N ALA A 212 -7.70 -12.39 -15.40
CA ALA A 212 -7.80 -11.74 -16.70
C ALA A 212 -6.41 -11.54 -17.34
N LEU A 213 -5.39 -11.20 -16.56
CA LEU A 213 -4.02 -11.04 -17.07
C LEU A 213 -3.43 -12.38 -17.55
N GLU A 214 -3.64 -13.47 -16.82
CA GLU A 214 -3.23 -14.81 -17.25
C GLU A 214 -3.84 -15.16 -18.62
N ALA A 215 -5.17 -15.01 -18.76
CA ALA A 215 -5.87 -15.27 -20.01
C ALA A 215 -5.44 -14.34 -21.15
N TRP A 216 -5.19 -13.06 -20.85
CA TRP A 216 -4.70 -12.10 -21.83
C TRP A 216 -3.30 -12.45 -22.33
N ILE A 217 -2.39 -12.86 -21.44
CA ILE A 217 -1.03 -13.27 -21.83
C ILE A 217 -1.11 -14.49 -22.75
N GLU A 218 -1.92 -15.50 -22.43
CA GLU A 218 -2.10 -16.67 -23.30
C GLU A 218 -2.52 -16.31 -24.71
N GLN A 219 -3.50 -15.40 -24.85
CA GLN A 219 -4.01 -14.96 -26.15
C GLN A 219 -2.99 -14.15 -26.96
N ASN A 220 -2.06 -13.46 -26.27
CA ASN A 220 -1.10 -12.54 -26.88
C ASN A 220 0.34 -13.10 -26.91
N ASP A 221 0.56 -14.33 -26.46
CA ASP A 221 1.90 -14.85 -26.19
C ASP A 221 2.85 -14.80 -27.39
N ALA A 222 2.35 -15.16 -28.58
CA ALA A 222 3.15 -15.12 -29.81
C ALA A 222 3.63 -13.69 -30.14
N ILE A 223 2.79 -12.67 -29.91
CA ILE A 223 3.13 -11.26 -30.11
C ILE A 223 4.14 -10.81 -29.05
N LEU A 224 3.94 -11.22 -27.80
CA LEU A 224 4.86 -10.89 -26.70
C LEU A 224 6.26 -11.48 -26.93
N GLU A 225 6.36 -12.74 -27.38
CA GLU A 225 7.66 -13.36 -27.71
C GLU A 225 8.33 -12.69 -28.92
N ALA A 226 7.56 -12.32 -29.95
CA ALA A 226 8.09 -11.61 -31.12
C ALA A 226 8.66 -10.22 -30.76
N THR A 227 8.08 -9.56 -29.75
CA THR A 227 8.46 -8.20 -29.34
C THR A 227 9.50 -8.14 -28.23
N LYS A 228 9.90 -9.29 -27.68
CA LYS A 228 10.87 -9.43 -26.57
C LYS A 228 12.28 -8.89 -26.86
N ARG A 229 12.63 -8.71 -28.15
CA ARG A 229 13.95 -8.26 -28.61
C ARG A 229 14.00 -6.80 -29.05
N GLY A 230 12.94 -6.01 -28.81
CA GLY A 230 12.84 -4.62 -29.23
C GLY A 230 12.69 -3.58 -28.12
N ALA A 231 12.83 -3.97 -26.85
CA ALA A 231 12.72 -3.09 -25.68
C ALA A 231 14.02 -3.07 -24.86
#